data_AF-A0A9Q3PKJ4-F1
#
_entry.id   AF-A0A9Q3PKJ4-F1
#
_cell.length_a   1.000
_cell.length_b   1.000
_cell.length_c   1.000
_cell.angle_alpha   90.00
_cell.angle_beta   90.00
_cell.angle_gamma   90.00
#
_symmetry.space_group_name_H-M   'P 1'
#
loop_
_entity.id
_entity.type
_entity.pdbx_description
1 polymer ?
#
loop_
_entity_poly.entity_id
_entity_poly.type
_entity_poly.pdbx_seq_one_letter_code
_entity_poly.pdbx_strand_id
1 'polypeptide(L)'
;MYVSYHQDDWHTWFPLVEFAYNNAENSSTKQSPFFTIYERNPSFDSIHIYQDTHAGKLSSKLQSVQKVVKEELESAIKNFKKYAGQNRAIPPDFQPGDKVWIASKIIKTETPMKKLSERWLGPFEVIKKIGSNSHHLKLPLKWKLVHPLFHVSLLEPVKQSSIPNHNKLPPPSALVEEQEEWEVAQVLDSKLKRGKLWYL
;
A
#
# COMPACT_ATOMS: atom_id res chain seq x y z
N MET A 1 7.77 -29.96 9.87
CA MET A 1 7.20 -30.61 8.68
C MET A 1 8.03 -30.14 7.51
N TYR A 2 8.68 -31.07 6.80
CA TYR A 2 9.54 -30.72 5.66
C TYR A 2 8.88 -31.22 4.39
N VAL A 3 8.77 -30.34 3.40
CA VAL A 3 8.38 -30.71 2.04
C VAL A 3 9.51 -31.57 1.47
N SER A 4 9.17 -32.54 0.61
CA SER A 4 10.16 -33.37 -0.08
C SER A 4 11.18 -32.52 -0.84
N TYR A 5 12.30 -33.15 -1.22
CA TYR A 5 13.38 -32.47 -1.94
C TYR A 5 12.89 -31.76 -3.22
N HIS A 6 11.87 -32.29 -3.88
CA HIS A 6 11.30 -31.74 -5.11
C HIS A 6 10.25 -30.64 -4.89
N GLN A 7 9.88 -30.35 -3.63
CA GLN A 7 8.97 -29.27 -3.24
C GLN A 7 7.54 -29.34 -3.84
N ASP A 8 7.10 -30.52 -4.27
CA ASP A 8 5.84 -30.75 -4.97
C ASP A 8 4.75 -31.43 -4.10
N ASP A 9 5.12 -32.01 -2.96
CA ASP A 9 4.25 -32.75 -2.06
C ASP A 9 3.59 -31.89 -0.96
N TRP A 10 3.78 -30.57 -0.94
CA TRP A 10 3.24 -29.68 0.10
C TRP A 10 1.72 -29.82 0.29
N HIS A 11 0.98 -30.13 -0.78
CA HIS A 11 -0.46 -30.31 -0.77
C HIS A 11 -0.90 -31.54 0.05
N THR A 12 -0.07 -32.58 0.12
CA THR A 12 -0.33 -33.80 0.93
C THR A 12 -0.31 -33.51 2.43
N TRP A 13 0.44 -32.48 2.82
CA TRP A 13 0.59 -32.05 4.21
C TRP A 13 -0.50 -31.07 4.66
N PHE A 14 -1.31 -30.56 3.74
CA PHE A 14 -2.32 -29.54 4.03
C PHE A 14 -3.28 -29.93 5.17
N PRO A 15 -3.83 -31.17 5.22
CA PRO A 15 -4.72 -31.56 6.33
C PRO A 15 -4.02 -31.51 7.69
N LEU A 16 -2.74 -31.89 7.76
CA LEU A 16 -1.97 -31.89 8.99
C LEU A 16 -1.61 -30.45 9.43
N VAL A 17 -1.28 -29.58 8.47
CA VAL A 17 -1.03 -28.15 8.73
C VAL A 17 -2.29 -27.46 9.23
N GLU A 18 -3.43 -27.69 8.57
CA GLU A 18 -4.72 -27.14 8.99
C GLU A 18 -5.08 -27.61 10.41
N PHE A 19 -4.93 -28.90 10.68
CA PHE A 19 -5.17 -29.46 12.01
C PHE A 19 -4.28 -28.82 13.08
N ALA A 20 -2.98 -28.69 12.80
CA ALA A 20 -2.04 -28.05 13.72
C ALA A 20 -2.37 -26.57 13.94
N TYR A 21 -2.73 -25.84 12.88
CA TYR A 21 -3.12 -24.44 12.95
C TYR A 21 -4.39 -24.24 13.77
N ASN A 22 -5.41 -25.07 13.55
CA ASN A 22 -6.69 -25.00 14.25
C ASN A 22 -6.61 -25.47 15.72
N ASN A 23 -5.58 -26.25 16.09
CA ASN A 23 -5.29 -26.65 17.46
C ASN A 23 -4.33 -25.72 18.21
N ALA A 24 -3.53 -24.92 17.50
CA ALA A 24 -2.57 -24.01 18.12
C ALA A 24 -3.27 -22.81 18.77
N GLU A 25 -2.77 -22.38 19.92
CA GLU A 25 -3.26 -21.16 20.56
C GLU A 25 -2.87 -19.92 19.74
N ASN A 26 -3.85 -19.09 19.40
CA ASN A 26 -3.58 -17.82 18.74
C ASN A 26 -3.26 -16.74 19.79
N SER A 27 -2.15 -16.04 19.61
CA SER A 27 -1.65 -15.02 20.54
C SER A 27 -2.62 -13.87 20.82
N SER A 28 -3.55 -13.58 19.89
CA SER A 28 -4.54 -12.50 20.01
C SER A 28 -5.81 -12.92 20.73
N THR A 29 -6.19 -14.20 20.64
CA THR A 29 -7.41 -14.73 21.27
C THR A 29 -7.13 -15.56 22.51
N LYS A 30 -5.85 -15.95 22.75
CA LYS A 30 -5.40 -16.86 23.82
C LYS A 30 -6.09 -18.22 23.80
N GLN A 31 -6.69 -18.57 22.67
CA GLN A 31 -7.47 -19.78 22.45
C GLN A 31 -7.19 -20.30 21.05
N SER A 32 -7.34 -21.61 20.85
CA SER A 32 -7.27 -22.21 19.53
C SER A 32 -8.61 -22.06 18.78
N PRO A 33 -8.59 -22.05 17.43
CA PRO A 33 -9.81 -22.06 16.64
C PRO A 33 -10.77 -23.22 16.97
N PHE A 34 -10.25 -24.45 17.12
CA PHE A 34 -11.07 -25.60 17.47
C PHE A 34 -11.72 -25.45 18.85
N PHE A 35 -11.00 -24.93 19.83
CA PHE A 35 -11.59 -24.68 21.15
C PHE A 35 -12.66 -23.57 21.10
N THR A 36 -12.49 -22.55 20.28
CA THR A 36 -13.46 -21.45 20.19
C THR A 36 -14.79 -21.90 19.56
N ILE A 37 -14.74 -22.87 18.64
CA ILE A 37 -15.91 -23.36 17.90
C ILE A 37 -16.55 -24.58 18.60
N TYR A 38 -15.72 -25.53 19.03
CA TYR A 38 -16.15 -26.84 19.54
C TYR A 38 -15.94 -27.00 21.04
N GLU A 39 -15.37 -26.00 21.72
CA GLU A 39 -14.98 -26.05 23.14
C GLU A 39 -13.91 -27.12 23.45
N ARG A 40 -13.29 -27.69 22.41
CA ARG A 40 -12.39 -28.84 22.50
C ARG A 40 -11.33 -28.77 21.42
N ASN A 41 -10.13 -29.24 21.78
CA ASN A 41 -9.06 -29.46 20.83
C ASN A 41 -8.97 -30.95 20.53
N PRO A 42 -9.16 -31.38 19.27
CA PRO A 42 -8.98 -32.77 18.91
C PRO A 42 -7.54 -33.20 19.14
N SER A 43 -7.36 -34.38 19.75
CA SER A 43 -6.08 -35.07 19.91
C SER A 43 -5.98 -36.20 18.88
N PHE A 44 -4.76 -36.52 18.45
CA PHE A 44 -4.50 -37.70 17.60
C PHE A 44 -4.64 -39.00 18.38
N ASP A 45 -4.32 -38.96 19.68
CA ASP A 45 -4.40 -40.12 20.56
C ASP A 45 -5.79 -40.19 21.18
N SER A 46 -6.56 -41.15 20.68
CA SER A 46 -7.85 -41.68 21.17
C SER A 46 -9.14 -41.01 20.69
N ILE A 47 -10.02 -41.86 20.13
CA ILE A 47 -11.46 -41.61 20.02
C ILE A 47 -12.00 -41.63 21.45
N HIS A 48 -11.97 -40.47 22.12
CA HIS A 48 -12.70 -40.30 23.34
C HIS A 48 -14.20 -40.29 23.02
N ILE A 49 -14.91 -41.34 23.42
CA ILE A 49 -16.37 -41.34 23.47
C ILE A 49 -16.74 -40.40 24.62
N TYR A 50 -16.94 -39.12 24.29
CA TYR A 50 -17.37 -38.14 25.27
C TYR A 50 -18.84 -38.40 25.61
N GLN A 51 -19.15 -38.46 26.91
CA GLN A 51 -20.53 -38.52 27.37
C GLN A 51 -21.33 -37.34 26.80
N ASP A 52 -22.55 -37.61 26.34
CA ASP A 52 -23.47 -36.59 25.83
C ASP A 52 -23.73 -35.53 26.89
N THR A 53 -22.96 -34.46 26.86
CA THR A 53 -23.25 -33.25 27.62
C THR A 53 -24.51 -32.66 27.02
N HIS A 54 -25.58 -32.58 27.81
CA HIS A 54 -26.86 -31.99 27.43
C HIS A 54 -26.63 -30.66 26.68
N ALA A 55 -27.12 -30.56 25.44
CA ALA A 55 -26.77 -29.49 24.49
C ALA A 55 -26.90 -28.06 25.06
N GLY A 56 -27.83 -27.86 26.00
CA GLY A 56 -28.01 -26.58 26.71
C GLY A 56 -26.78 -26.13 27.52
N LYS A 57 -26.09 -27.04 28.23
CA LYS A 57 -24.90 -26.71 29.03
C LYS A 57 -23.69 -26.36 28.15
N LEU A 58 -23.56 -27.06 27.02
CA LEU A 58 -22.55 -26.80 26.00
C LEU A 58 -22.75 -25.41 25.38
N SER A 59 -23.99 -25.05 25.03
CA SER A 59 -24.31 -23.75 24.45
C SER A 59 -23.97 -22.57 25.36
N SER A 60 -24.32 -22.65 26.66
CA SER A 60 -23.99 -21.57 27.61
C SER A 60 -22.48 -21.38 27.79
N LYS A 61 -21.73 -22.49 27.77
CA LYS A 61 -20.28 -22.45 27.91
C LYS A 61 -19.59 -21.91 26.65
N LEU A 62 -20.03 -22.31 25.46
CA LEU A 62 -19.58 -21.70 24.20
C LEU A 62 -19.81 -20.19 24.17
N GLN A 63 -20.98 -19.71 24.61
CA GLN A 63 -21.25 -18.27 24.70
C GLN A 63 -20.27 -17.56 25.65
N SER A 64 -19.92 -18.17 26.80
CA SER A 64 -18.92 -17.59 27.70
C SER A 64 -17.52 -17.56 27.07
N VAL A 65 -17.11 -18.61 26.36
CA VAL A 65 -15.80 -18.67 25.67
C VAL A 65 -15.75 -17.60 24.57
N GLN A 66 -16.80 -17.48 23.76
CA GLN A 66 -16.89 -16.47 22.71
C GLN A 66 -16.83 -15.05 23.27
N LYS A 67 -17.44 -14.81 24.44
CA LYS A 67 -17.35 -13.52 25.13
C LYS A 67 -15.91 -13.20 25.53
N VAL A 68 -15.20 -14.13 26.15
CA VAL A 68 -13.79 -13.96 26.54
C VAL A 68 -12.92 -13.72 25.31
N VAL A 69 -13.08 -14.54 24.26
CA VAL A 69 -12.33 -14.38 23.00
C VAL A 69 -12.56 -13.01 22.38
N LYS A 70 -13.79 -12.50 22.43
CA LYS A 70 -14.12 -11.15 21.93
C LYS A 70 -13.40 -10.06 22.73
N GLU A 71 -13.40 -10.16 24.06
CA GLU A 71 -12.72 -9.20 24.94
C GLU A 71 -11.20 -9.20 24.71
N GLU A 72 -10.58 -10.38 24.61
CA GLU A 72 -9.15 -10.52 24.29
C GLU A 72 -8.83 -9.95 22.91
N LEU A 73 -9.66 -10.24 21.91
CA LEU A 73 -9.48 -9.71 20.56
C LEU A 73 -9.60 -8.19 20.51
N GLU A 74 -10.54 -7.60 21.25
CA GLU A 74 -10.65 -6.14 21.38
C GLU A 74 -9.40 -5.54 22.05
N SER A 75 -8.87 -6.18 23.09
CA SER A 75 -7.61 -5.79 23.74
C SER A 75 -6.42 -5.87 22.78
N ALA A 76 -6.28 -6.98 22.05
CA ALA A 76 -5.24 -7.18 21.05
C ALA A 76 -5.32 -6.12 19.95
N ILE A 77 -6.52 -5.84 19.41
CA ILE A 77 -6.73 -4.79 18.40
C ILE A 77 -6.32 -3.41 18.94
N LYS A 78 -6.66 -3.08 20.20
CA LYS A 78 -6.24 -1.82 20.83
C LYS A 78 -4.71 -1.73 20.93
N ASN A 79 -4.05 -2.80 21.35
CA ASN A 79 -2.59 -2.87 21.43
C ASN A 79 -1.95 -2.73 20.04
N PHE A 80 -2.41 -3.48 19.05
CA PHE A 80 -1.94 -3.36 17.66
C PHE A 80 -2.10 -1.95 17.11
N LYS A 81 -3.25 -1.29 17.35
CA LYS A 81 -3.47 0.11 16.95
C LYS A 81 -2.49 1.05 17.63
N LYS A 82 -2.22 0.87 18.92
CA LYS A 82 -1.25 1.68 19.68
C LYS A 82 0.15 1.55 19.08
N TYR A 83 0.64 0.32 18.91
CA TYR A 83 1.98 0.08 18.36
C TYR A 83 2.12 0.52 16.90
N ALA A 84 1.13 0.19 16.05
CA ALA A 84 1.14 0.61 14.64
C ALA A 84 1.03 2.13 14.48
N GLY A 85 0.37 2.82 15.42
CA GLY A 85 0.24 4.27 15.42
C GLY A 85 1.50 5.03 15.84
N GLN A 86 2.34 4.46 16.71
CA GLN A 86 3.51 5.15 17.29
C GLN A 86 4.49 5.70 16.26
N ASN A 87 4.72 4.96 15.17
CA ASN A 87 5.68 5.35 14.12
C ASN A 87 5.00 5.84 12.84
N ARG A 88 3.68 6.09 12.89
CA ARG A 88 2.93 6.46 11.68
C ARG A 88 3.01 7.98 11.48
N ALA A 89 3.64 8.39 10.39
CA ALA A 89 3.57 9.78 9.95
C ALA A 89 2.10 10.16 9.67
N ILE A 90 1.72 11.36 10.10
CA ILE A 90 0.39 11.91 9.80
C ILE A 90 0.31 12.08 8.28
N PRO A 91 -0.64 11.40 7.62
CA PRO A 91 -0.79 11.53 6.18
C PRO A 91 -1.21 12.97 5.83
N PRO A 92 -0.76 13.51 4.69
CA PRO A 92 -1.25 14.80 4.20
C PRO A 92 -2.76 14.76 4.01
N ASP A 93 -3.45 15.80 4.45
CA ASP A 93 -4.89 15.91 4.24
C ASP A 93 -5.15 16.66 2.93
N PHE A 94 -5.68 15.94 1.94
CA PHE A 94 -6.03 16.50 0.64
C PHE A 94 -7.49 16.89 0.58
N GLN A 95 -7.76 18.13 0.19
CA GLN A 95 -9.09 18.67 -0.02
C GLN A 95 -9.50 18.56 -1.50
N PRO A 96 -10.82 18.55 -1.79
CA PRO A 96 -11.31 18.68 -3.16
C PRO A 96 -10.73 19.94 -3.83
N GLY A 97 -10.20 19.79 -5.05
CA GLY A 97 -9.53 20.84 -5.81
C GLY A 97 -8.01 20.85 -5.69
N ASP A 98 -7.43 20.15 -4.70
CA ASP A 98 -5.98 20.04 -4.58
C ASP A 98 -5.37 19.28 -5.75
N LYS A 99 -4.17 19.69 -6.17
CA LYS A 99 -3.39 18.97 -7.17
C LYS A 99 -2.40 18.05 -6.49
N VAL A 100 -2.41 16.78 -6.89
CA VAL A 100 -1.57 15.71 -6.32
C VAL A 100 -0.87 14.92 -7.42
N TRP A 101 0.34 14.49 -7.14
CA TRP A 101 1.08 13.54 -7.97
C TRP A 101 0.72 12.11 -7.58
N ILE A 102 0.66 11.20 -8.56
CA ILE A 102 0.42 9.77 -8.32
C ILE A 102 1.73 8.99 -8.50
N ALA A 103 2.05 8.09 -7.56
CA ALA A 103 3.24 7.24 -7.67
C ALA A 103 3.13 6.29 -8.88
N SER A 104 4.15 6.26 -9.75
CA SER A 104 4.14 5.43 -10.96
C SER A 104 4.22 3.93 -10.70
N LYS A 105 4.59 3.50 -9.48
CA LYS A 105 4.76 2.07 -9.13
C LYS A 105 3.50 1.20 -9.35
N ILE A 106 2.32 1.81 -9.36
CA ILE A 106 1.01 1.15 -9.51
C ILE A 106 0.44 1.25 -10.93
N ILE A 107 0.98 2.13 -11.78
CA ILE A 107 0.46 2.41 -13.12
C ILE A 107 1.52 1.99 -14.15
N LYS A 108 1.12 1.20 -15.14
CA LYS A 108 2.02 0.85 -16.25
C LYS A 108 2.19 2.07 -17.14
N THR A 109 3.38 2.67 -17.11
CA THR A 109 3.78 3.73 -18.05
C THR A 109 4.17 3.10 -19.39
N GLU A 110 4.02 3.85 -20.49
CA GLU A 110 4.43 3.43 -21.84
C GLU A 110 5.97 3.34 -22.01
N THR A 111 6.73 3.76 -20.99
CA THR A 111 8.19 3.76 -21.04
C THR A 111 8.74 2.33 -20.96
N PRO A 112 9.68 1.96 -21.86
CA PRO A 112 10.21 0.59 -21.91
C PRO A 112 11.10 0.26 -20.71
N MET A 113 11.73 1.27 -20.07
CA MET A 113 12.65 1.09 -18.96
C MET A 113 12.17 1.82 -17.70
N LYS A 114 11.86 1.07 -16.65
CA LYS A 114 11.40 1.60 -15.35
C LYS A 114 12.42 2.52 -14.66
N LYS A 115 13.72 2.35 -14.91
CA LYS A 115 14.77 3.21 -14.33
C LYS A 115 14.75 4.63 -14.90
N LEU A 116 14.28 4.79 -16.14
CA LEU A 116 14.16 6.07 -16.84
C LEU A 116 12.71 6.57 -16.89
N SER A 117 11.77 5.85 -16.26
CA SER A 117 10.39 6.28 -16.17
C SER A 117 10.21 7.32 -15.07
N GLU A 118 9.26 8.24 -15.27
CA GLU A 118 8.83 9.17 -14.24
C GLU A 118 8.41 8.41 -12.96
N ARG A 119 8.88 8.88 -11.81
CA ARG A 119 8.51 8.31 -10.50
C ARG A 119 7.12 8.76 -10.05
N TRP A 120 6.73 9.97 -10.45
CA TRP A 120 5.50 10.65 -10.08
C TRP A 120 4.82 11.11 -11.35
N LEU A 121 3.58 10.66 -11.56
CA LEU A 121 2.81 10.94 -12.76
C LEU A 121 1.83 12.06 -12.45
N GLY A 122 1.84 13.08 -13.32
CA GLY A 122 0.86 14.16 -13.46
C GLY A 122 0.46 14.92 -12.19
N PRO A 123 0.19 16.24 -12.26
CA PRO A 123 -0.67 16.85 -11.26
C PRO A 123 -2.13 16.48 -11.59
N PHE A 124 -2.73 15.60 -10.80
CA PHE A 124 -4.16 15.26 -10.90
C PHE A 124 -4.96 15.97 -9.83
N GLU A 125 -6.17 16.36 -10.17
CA GLU A 125 -7.07 17.06 -9.26
C GLU A 125 -7.82 16.07 -8.36
N VAL A 126 -7.88 16.35 -7.07
CA VAL A 126 -8.72 15.62 -6.11
C VAL A 126 -10.18 16.05 -6.30
N ILE A 127 -11.04 15.11 -6.70
CA ILE A 127 -12.48 15.36 -6.85
C ILE A 127 -13.17 15.30 -5.49
N LYS A 128 -12.88 14.25 -4.72
CA LYS A 128 -13.51 14.02 -3.42
C LYS A 128 -12.66 13.15 -2.51
N LYS A 129 -12.80 13.36 -1.21
CA LYS A 129 -12.28 12.48 -0.16
C LYS A 129 -13.34 11.41 0.14
N ILE A 130 -13.00 10.14 -0.06
CA ILE A 130 -13.93 9.00 0.18
C ILE A 130 -13.77 8.46 1.60
N GLY A 131 -12.56 8.46 2.13
CA GLY A 131 -12.26 8.08 3.50
C GLY A 131 -11.04 8.83 4.03
N SER A 132 -10.61 8.49 5.26
CA SER A 132 -9.48 9.18 5.89
C SER A 132 -8.17 9.07 5.09
N ASN A 133 -7.98 7.99 4.33
CA ASN A 133 -6.73 7.73 3.61
C ASN A 133 -6.96 7.48 2.12
N SER A 134 -8.14 7.80 1.58
CA SER A 134 -8.51 7.43 0.21
C SER A 134 -9.21 8.57 -0.51
N HIS A 135 -8.65 8.95 -1.65
CA HIS A 135 -9.06 10.12 -2.42
C HIS A 135 -9.40 9.70 -3.85
N HIS A 136 -10.47 10.29 -4.38
CA HIS A 136 -10.90 10.11 -5.76
C HIS A 136 -10.30 11.21 -6.61
N LEU A 137 -9.58 10.84 -7.67
CA LEU A 137 -8.87 11.76 -8.54
C LEU A 137 -9.55 11.88 -9.90
N LYS A 138 -9.36 13.03 -10.54
CA LYS A 138 -9.76 13.28 -11.92
C LYS A 138 -8.69 12.73 -12.85
N LEU A 139 -8.90 11.51 -13.32
CA LEU A 139 -8.00 10.85 -14.27
C LEU A 139 -8.36 11.21 -15.73
N PRO A 140 -7.36 11.23 -16.63
CA PRO A 140 -7.58 11.48 -18.05
C PRO A 140 -8.28 10.30 -18.71
N LEU A 141 -9.01 10.57 -19.80
CA LEU A 141 -9.74 9.54 -20.55
C LEU A 141 -8.86 8.40 -21.10
N LYS A 142 -7.55 8.62 -21.23
CA LYS A 142 -6.59 7.59 -21.64
C LYS A 142 -6.46 6.48 -20.59
N TRP A 143 -6.77 6.78 -19.33
CA TRP A 143 -6.62 5.86 -18.19
C TRP A 143 -7.95 5.30 -17.70
N LYS A 144 -8.90 5.04 -18.61
CA LYS A 144 -10.23 4.50 -18.27
C LYS A 144 -10.19 3.15 -17.51
N LEU A 145 -9.15 2.34 -17.72
CA LEU A 145 -8.99 1.06 -17.02
C LEU A 145 -8.44 1.21 -15.60
N VAL A 146 -7.87 2.37 -15.26
CA VAL A 146 -7.31 2.62 -13.92
C VAL A 146 -8.43 3.14 -13.02
N HIS A 147 -8.62 2.49 -11.88
CA HIS A 147 -9.61 2.92 -10.90
C HIS A 147 -9.19 4.28 -10.29
N PRO A 148 -10.07 5.30 -10.26
CA PRO A 148 -9.70 6.67 -9.86
C PRO A 148 -9.53 6.88 -8.35
N LEU A 149 -9.56 5.83 -7.53
CA LEU A 149 -9.44 5.91 -6.07
C LEU A 149 -8.05 5.46 -5.63
N PHE A 150 -7.33 6.35 -4.97
CA PHE A 150 -5.96 6.11 -4.53
C PHE A 150 -5.80 6.28 -3.03
N HIS A 151 -4.96 5.43 -2.43
CA HIS A 151 -4.56 5.57 -1.03
C HIS A 151 -3.56 6.73 -0.87
N VAL A 152 -3.63 7.45 0.24
CA VAL A 152 -2.80 8.64 0.52
C VAL A 152 -1.29 8.39 0.42
N SER A 153 -0.83 7.17 0.71
CA SER A 153 0.58 6.77 0.55
C SER A 153 1.07 6.66 -0.90
N LEU A 154 0.16 6.79 -1.87
CA LEU A 154 0.45 6.79 -3.29
C LEU A 154 0.38 8.19 -3.89
N LEU A 155 0.11 9.20 -3.05
CA LEU A 155 -0.10 10.59 -3.44
C LEU A 155 0.96 11.48 -2.81
N GLU A 156 1.41 12.48 -3.57
CA GLU A 156 2.27 13.54 -3.06
C GLU A 156 1.69 14.92 -3.42
N PRO A 157 1.64 15.90 -2.49
CA PRO A 157 1.17 17.24 -2.80
C PRO A 157 2.06 17.89 -3.86
N VAL A 158 1.43 18.58 -4.82
CA VAL A 158 2.17 19.39 -5.81
C VAL A 158 2.72 20.63 -5.11
N LYS A 159 4.04 20.70 -4.94
CA LYS A 159 4.73 21.90 -4.44
C LYS A 159 5.04 22.85 -5.61
N GLN A 160 4.65 24.10 -5.49
CA GLN A 160 5.07 25.13 -6.45
C GLN A 160 6.55 25.45 -6.19
N SER A 161 7.37 25.34 -7.23
CA SER A 161 8.80 25.68 -7.15
C SER A 161 8.95 27.19 -6.92
N SER A 162 9.67 27.59 -5.88
CA SER A 162 10.03 28.99 -5.62
C SER A 162 11.09 29.53 -6.59
N ILE A 163 11.59 28.71 -7.51
CA ILE A 163 12.58 29.08 -8.51
C ILE A 163 11.83 29.76 -9.68
N PRO A 164 12.12 31.04 -9.99
CA PRO A 164 11.50 31.71 -11.12
C PRO A 164 11.83 30.97 -12.43
N ASN A 165 10.83 30.84 -13.32
CA ASN A 165 10.92 30.22 -14.65
C ASN A 165 11.16 28.69 -14.73
N HIS A 166 11.12 27.91 -13.65
CA HIS A 166 11.33 26.45 -13.72
C HIS A 166 10.32 25.71 -14.62
N ASN A 167 9.09 26.24 -14.76
CA ASN A 167 8.01 25.59 -15.51
C ASN A 167 7.79 26.20 -16.91
N LYS A 168 8.67 27.10 -17.37
CA LYS A 168 8.58 27.57 -18.76
C LYS A 168 9.22 26.51 -19.64
N LEU A 169 8.41 25.91 -20.52
CA LEU A 169 8.94 25.19 -21.66
C LEU A 169 9.91 26.13 -22.39
N PRO A 170 11.10 25.65 -22.78
CA PRO A 170 11.98 26.48 -23.57
C PRO A 170 11.24 26.88 -24.86
N PRO A 171 11.44 28.11 -25.36
CA PRO A 171 10.77 28.58 -26.57
C PRO A 171 11.01 27.61 -27.74
N PRO A 172 10.13 27.54 -28.74
CA PRO A 172 10.37 26.70 -29.91
C PRO A 172 11.68 27.11 -30.60
N SER A 173 12.54 26.14 -30.95
CA SER A 173 13.75 26.41 -31.75
C SER A 173 13.37 26.85 -33.16
N ALA A 174 14.10 27.82 -33.72
CA ALA A 174 13.98 28.19 -35.12
C ALA A 174 14.95 27.36 -35.94
N LEU A 175 14.49 26.78 -37.06
CA LEU A 175 15.36 26.08 -38.02
C LEU A 175 15.93 27.12 -38.98
N VAL A 176 17.20 27.48 -38.78
CA VAL A 176 17.99 28.29 -39.73
C VAL A 176 19.13 27.39 -40.20
N GLU A 177 19.25 27.20 -41.52
CA GLU A 177 20.33 26.39 -42.15
C GLU A 177 20.51 24.96 -41.57
N GLU A 178 19.41 24.24 -41.34
CA GLU A 178 19.40 22.85 -40.84
C GLU A 178 19.98 22.62 -39.43
N GLN A 179 20.22 23.69 -38.66
CA GLN A 179 20.63 23.60 -37.26
C GLN A 179 19.57 24.22 -36.34
N GLU A 180 19.35 23.58 -35.17
CA GLU A 180 18.46 24.13 -34.14
C GLU A 180 19.15 25.31 -33.45
N GLU A 181 18.73 26.53 -33.78
CA GLU A 181 19.24 27.75 -33.16
C GLU A 181 18.25 28.32 -32.14
N TRP A 182 18.81 28.90 -31.06
CA TRP A 182 18.07 29.52 -29.98
C TRP A 182 18.33 31.02 -29.98
N GLU A 183 17.28 31.84 -30.05
CA GLU A 183 17.43 33.28 -29.85
C GLU A 183 17.79 33.57 -28.39
N VAL A 184 19.00 34.10 -28.17
CA VAL A 184 19.46 34.51 -26.84
C VAL A 184 18.90 35.90 -26.55
N ALA A 185 17.92 35.98 -25.65
CA ALA A 185 17.30 37.25 -25.27
C ALA A 185 18.28 38.22 -24.58
N GLN A 186 19.18 37.70 -23.73
CA GLN A 186 20.20 38.49 -23.05
C GLN A 186 21.31 37.59 -22.51
N VAL A 187 22.56 38.03 -22.64
CA VAL A 187 23.71 37.41 -21.95
C VAL A 187 23.79 37.98 -20.54
N LEU A 188 23.68 37.15 -19.52
CA LEU A 188 23.68 37.58 -18.12
C LEU A 188 25.10 37.81 -17.58
N ASP A 189 26.06 36.98 -17.98
CA ASP A 189 27.46 37.10 -17.58
C ASP A 189 28.36 36.40 -18.62
N SER A 190 29.63 36.81 -18.70
CA SER A 190 30.61 36.17 -19.59
C SER A 190 31.97 36.05 -18.91
N LYS A 191 32.65 34.92 -19.13
CA LYS A 191 33.96 34.65 -18.55
C LYS A 191 34.93 34.11 -19.58
N LEU A 192 36.15 34.64 -19.56
CA LEU A 192 37.25 34.15 -20.38
C LEU A 192 37.94 32.98 -19.68
N LYS A 193 37.98 31.81 -20.31
CA LYS A 193 38.70 30.62 -19.82
C LYS A 193 39.57 30.05 -20.94
N ARG A 194 40.89 30.04 -20.71
CA ARG A 194 41.91 29.56 -21.68
C ARG A 194 41.77 30.23 -23.06
N GLY A 195 41.62 31.55 -23.10
CA GLY A 195 41.51 32.31 -24.35
C GLY A 195 40.18 32.18 -25.09
N LYS A 196 39.24 31.36 -24.61
CA LYS A 196 37.89 31.25 -25.17
C LYS A 196 36.89 31.96 -24.26
N LEU A 197 35.97 32.71 -24.87
CA LEU A 197 34.89 33.40 -24.18
C LEU A 197 33.74 32.40 -23.93
N TRP A 198 33.29 32.30 -22.69
CA TRP A 198 32.16 31.47 -22.27
C TRP A 198 31.06 32.39 -21.76
N TYR A 199 29.83 32.11 -22.15
CA TYR A 199 28.64 32.83 -21.69
C TYR A 199 27.93 31.99 -20.61
N LEU A 200 27.35 32.65 -19.60
CA LEU A 200 26.54 32.05 -18.54
C LEU A 200 25.04 32.09 -18.87
#